data_AF-A0A949S7V2-F1
#
_entry.id   AF-A0A949S7V2-F1
#
_cell.length_a   1.000
_cell.length_b   1.000
_cell.length_c   1.000
_cell.angle_alpha   90.00
_cell.angle_beta   90.00
_cell.angle_gamma   90.00
#
_symmetry.space_group_name_H-M   'P 1'
#
loop_
_entity.id
_entity.type
_entity.pdbx_description
1 polymer ?
#
loop_
_entity_poly.entity_id
_entity_poly.type
_entity_poly.pdbx_seq_one_letter_code
_entity_poly.pdbx_strand_id
1 'polypeptide(L)'
;MRVLDSAANLSAEKERGSHPRRGYWLGPLLAGKPLMVALPLKRQQEGGLLASFFPFLEQGGEVYCLDAGNRFNPYPLALRCRALGRPPEPCLEKVFVSRAATCHQMVAVVEEMLLPLARNPGQKVVMVLGIETLFVDEDLPLFERRYLFRRALSGIHEIRSAGIGCVVTHHPEQEETLPWHRVVHQTLKPIPLEDPAHGQNHSHLHKLPGK
;
A
#
# COMPACT_ATOMS: atom_id res chain seq x y z
N MET A 1 -45.71 -35.06 15.93
CA MET A 1 -44.78 -35.83 15.08
C MET A 1 -44.97 -35.32 13.66
N ARG A 2 -44.07 -34.46 13.17
CA ARG A 2 -44.23 -33.75 11.88
C ARG A 2 -43.03 -33.99 10.97
N VAL A 3 -43.35 -34.19 9.70
CA VAL A 3 -42.46 -34.31 8.55
C VAL A 3 -42.45 -32.98 7.78
N LEU A 4 -41.25 -32.66 7.30
CA LEU A 4 -40.71 -31.70 6.31
C LEU A 4 -41.68 -30.86 5.44
N ASP A 5 -41.42 -29.54 5.30
CA ASP A 5 -40.72 -28.96 4.13
C ASP A 5 -40.48 -27.44 4.20
N SER A 6 -39.37 -27.01 3.58
CA SER A 6 -39.05 -25.76 2.85
C SER A 6 -39.35 -24.34 3.38
N ALA A 7 -38.31 -23.50 3.25
CA ALA A 7 -38.28 -22.05 3.03
C ALA A 7 -38.78 -21.10 4.13
N ALA A 8 -37.83 -20.50 4.86
CA ALA A 8 -37.66 -19.05 5.03
C ALA A 8 -36.87 -18.75 6.31
N ASN A 9 -35.56 -18.61 6.19
CA ASN A 9 -34.81 -17.59 6.93
C ASN A 9 -33.43 -17.35 6.30
N LEU A 10 -33.49 -16.94 5.03
CA LEU A 10 -32.45 -16.17 4.35
C LEU A 10 -32.53 -14.72 4.85
N SER A 11 -32.07 -14.42 6.07
CA SER A 11 -31.93 -13.04 6.57
C SER A 11 -31.09 -12.97 7.86
N ALA A 12 -29.86 -13.50 7.85
CA ALA A 12 -28.88 -13.19 8.92
C ALA A 12 -27.41 -13.51 8.59
N GLU A 13 -27.07 -13.90 7.35
CA GLU A 13 -25.73 -14.38 6.99
C GLU A 13 -25.10 -13.60 5.83
N LYS A 14 -25.32 -12.29 5.82
CA LYS A 14 -24.61 -11.34 4.95
C LYS A 14 -23.70 -10.50 5.82
N GLU A 15 -22.42 -10.43 5.42
CA GLU A 15 -21.35 -9.61 6.01
C GLU A 15 -20.47 -10.23 7.12
N ARG A 16 -20.08 -11.50 6.97
CA ARG A 16 -18.75 -11.95 7.44
C ARG A 16 -17.87 -12.25 6.23
N GLY A 17 -17.53 -11.19 5.51
CA GLY A 17 -16.54 -11.23 4.44
C GLY A 17 -15.19 -11.67 5.01
N SER A 18 -14.68 -12.75 4.43
CA SER A 18 -13.39 -13.37 4.70
C SER A 18 -12.28 -12.35 4.95
N HIS A 19 -11.90 -12.17 6.21
CA HIS A 19 -10.68 -11.44 6.56
C HIS A 19 -9.48 -12.26 6.09
N PRO A 20 -8.58 -11.74 5.24
CA PRO A 20 -7.32 -12.39 4.94
C PRO A 20 -6.50 -12.43 6.24
N ARG A 21 -6.27 -13.64 6.75
CA ARG A 21 -5.31 -13.87 7.85
C ARG A 21 -3.94 -13.41 7.32
N ARG A 22 -3.40 -12.30 7.86
CA ARG A 22 -2.21 -11.53 7.40
C ARG A 22 -2.42 -10.62 6.16
N GLY A 23 -3.36 -9.67 6.22
CA GLY A 23 -3.54 -8.66 5.16
C GLY A 23 -3.30 -7.23 5.67
N TYR A 24 -2.62 -6.41 4.86
CA TYR A 24 -2.50 -4.96 5.07
C TYR A 24 -3.87 -4.28 4.94
N TRP A 25 -4.27 -3.41 5.88
CA TRP A 25 -5.52 -2.66 5.76
C TRP A 25 -5.35 -1.53 4.73
N LEU A 26 -5.70 -1.83 3.49
CA LEU A 26 -5.65 -0.89 2.36
C LEU A 26 -7.05 -0.46 1.91
N GLY A 27 -8.08 -0.71 2.73
CA GLY A 27 -9.49 -0.46 2.40
C GLY A 27 -9.77 0.90 1.74
N PRO A 28 -9.26 2.02 2.28
CA PRO A 28 -9.44 3.34 1.66
C PRO A 28 -8.79 3.48 0.28
N LEU A 29 -7.60 2.91 0.09
CA LEU A 29 -6.88 2.93 -1.19
C LEU A 29 -7.59 2.08 -2.25
N LEU A 30 -8.08 0.90 -1.84
CA LEU A 30 -8.88 0.02 -2.70
C LEU A 30 -10.22 0.65 -3.10
N ALA A 31 -10.72 1.61 -2.31
CA ALA A 31 -11.90 2.41 -2.61
C ALA A 31 -11.57 3.70 -3.40
N GLY A 32 -10.33 3.87 -3.89
CA GLY A 32 -9.92 5.03 -4.70
C GLY A 32 -9.75 6.33 -3.91
N LYS A 33 -9.61 6.28 -2.58
CA LYS A 33 -9.39 7.49 -1.77
C LYS A 33 -7.92 7.94 -1.86
N PRO A 34 -7.65 9.27 -1.90
CA PRO A 34 -6.30 9.84 -1.92
C PRO A 34 -5.63 9.79 -0.55
N LEU A 35 -5.38 8.56 -0.09
CA LEU A 35 -4.62 8.28 1.13
C LEU A 35 -3.16 8.06 0.76
N MET A 36 -2.25 8.50 1.62
CA MET A 36 -0.85 8.08 1.58
C MET A 36 -0.61 7.13 2.76
N VAL A 37 -0.11 5.93 2.48
CA VAL A 37 0.18 4.92 3.49
C VAL A 37 1.64 4.55 3.41
N ALA A 38 2.36 4.71 4.53
CA ALA A 38 3.71 4.21 4.71
C ALA A 38 3.66 2.86 5.44
N LEU A 39 4.23 1.80 4.84
CA LEU A 39 4.23 0.46 5.40
C LEU A 39 5.66 0.01 5.72
N PRO A 40 5.97 -0.30 7.00
CA PRO A 40 7.26 -0.84 7.40
C PRO A 40 7.34 -2.34 7.04
N LEU A 41 7.85 -2.68 5.86
CA LEU A 41 7.88 -4.05 5.34
C LEU A 41 9.31 -4.55 5.13
N LYS A 42 9.59 -5.77 5.62
CA LYS A 42 10.80 -6.50 5.21
C LYS A 42 10.64 -6.89 3.74
N ARG A 43 11.76 -6.97 3.00
CA ARG A 43 11.78 -7.33 1.57
C ARG A 43 10.95 -8.57 1.23
N GLN A 44 10.93 -9.57 2.11
CA GLN A 44 10.19 -10.83 1.91
C GLN A 44 8.67 -10.67 2.04
N GLN A 45 8.19 -9.61 2.69
CA GLN A 45 6.78 -9.36 2.99
C GLN A 45 6.07 -8.51 1.91
N GLU A 46 6.82 -7.89 1.00
CA GLU A 46 6.28 -6.98 0.01
C GLU A 46 5.64 -7.69 -1.19
N GLY A 47 6.01 -8.94 -1.48
CA GLY A 47 5.49 -9.67 -2.63
C GLY A 47 3.96 -9.82 -2.64
N GLY A 48 3.33 -9.85 -1.45
CA GLY A 48 1.88 -9.92 -1.32
C GLY A 48 1.16 -8.57 -1.49
N LEU A 49 1.88 -7.45 -1.50
CA LEU A 49 1.27 -6.12 -1.53
C LEU A 49 0.52 -5.88 -2.83
N LEU A 50 1.12 -6.20 -3.99
CA LEU A 50 0.43 -6.07 -5.28
C LEU A 50 -0.84 -6.94 -5.33
N ALA A 51 -0.81 -8.15 -4.77
CA ALA A 51 -1.97 -9.04 -4.73
C ALA A 51 -3.13 -8.47 -3.91
N SER A 52 -2.88 -7.56 -2.98
CA SER A 52 -3.95 -6.87 -2.24
C SER A 52 -4.77 -5.92 -3.12
N PHE A 53 -4.20 -5.44 -4.23
CA PHE A 53 -4.86 -4.56 -5.21
C PHE A 53 -5.74 -5.29 -6.23
N PHE A 54 -5.87 -6.62 -6.15
CA PHE A 54 -6.73 -7.38 -7.06
C PHE A 54 -8.14 -6.78 -7.24
N PRO A 55 -8.90 -6.44 -6.18
CA PRO A 55 -10.25 -5.88 -6.37
C PRO A 55 -10.25 -4.54 -7.13
N PHE A 56 -9.21 -3.74 -6.95
CA PHE A 56 -9.04 -2.45 -7.63
C PHE A 56 -8.68 -2.64 -9.11
N LEU A 57 -7.77 -3.56 -9.41
CA LEU A 57 -7.37 -3.93 -10.78
C LEU A 57 -8.53 -4.56 -11.57
N GLU A 58 -9.37 -5.37 -10.92
CA GLU A 58 -10.57 -5.96 -11.54
C GLU A 58 -11.60 -4.91 -11.94
N GLN A 59 -11.69 -3.79 -11.21
CA GLN A 59 -12.61 -2.68 -11.50
C GLN A 59 -12.09 -1.73 -12.59
N GLY A 60 -10.90 -2.00 -13.15
CA GLY A 60 -10.28 -1.17 -14.17
C GLY A 60 -9.27 -0.17 -13.63
N GLY A 61 -8.97 -0.20 -12.33
CA GLY A 61 -7.94 0.62 -11.73
C GLY A 61 -6.54 0.24 -12.19
N GLU A 62 -5.64 1.22 -12.21
CA GLU A 62 -4.25 1.09 -12.66
C GLU A 62 -3.28 1.26 -11.49
N VAL A 63 -2.28 0.38 -11.40
CA VAL A 63 -1.22 0.46 -10.38
C VAL A 63 0.09 0.85 -11.05
N TYR A 64 0.65 1.98 -10.65
CA TYR A 64 1.96 2.46 -11.09
C TYR A 64 2.99 2.16 -9.99
N CYS A 65 3.85 1.20 -10.23
CA CYS A 65 4.85 0.72 -9.29
C CYS A 65 6.24 1.29 -9.61
N LEU A 66 6.80 2.08 -8.70
CA LEU A 66 8.22 2.42 -8.65
C LEU A 66 8.94 1.42 -7.75
N ASP A 67 9.79 0.59 -8.34
CA ASP A 67 10.59 -0.42 -7.65
C ASP A 67 12.03 0.08 -7.45
N ALA A 68 12.30 0.62 -6.26
CA ALA A 68 13.61 1.14 -5.87
C ALA A 68 14.50 0.07 -5.20
N GLY A 69 13.89 -1.00 -4.66
CA GLY A 69 14.61 -2.05 -3.93
C GLY A 69 14.76 -3.38 -4.67
N ASN A 70 14.39 -3.44 -5.95
CA ASN A 70 14.26 -4.68 -6.72
C ASN A 70 13.41 -5.73 -5.99
N ARG A 71 12.20 -5.31 -5.60
CA ARG A 71 11.25 -6.05 -4.75
C ARG A 71 9.95 -6.38 -5.47
N PHE A 72 9.71 -5.83 -6.67
CA PHE A 72 8.49 -6.11 -7.43
C PHE A 72 8.34 -7.60 -7.75
N ASN A 73 7.17 -8.17 -7.42
CA ASN A 73 6.85 -9.57 -7.68
C ASN A 73 5.38 -9.72 -8.14
N PRO A 74 5.10 -10.06 -9.41
CA PRO A 74 3.75 -10.22 -9.92
C PRO A 74 3.11 -11.57 -9.56
N TYR A 75 3.91 -12.55 -9.11
CA TYR A 75 3.45 -13.92 -8.93
C TYR A 75 2.31 -14.07 -7.91
N PRO A 76 2.34 -13.40 -6.74
CA PRO A 76 1.22 -13.47 -5.80
C PRO A 76 -0.09 -12.90 -6.35
N LEU A 77 -0.03 -11.86 -7.20
CA LEU A 77 -1.21 -11.35 -7.90
C LEU A 77 -1.76 -12.40 -8.87
N ALA A 78 -0.89 -13.00 -9.69
CA ALA A 78 -1.30 -14.03 -10.65
C ALA A 78 -1.91 -15.25 -9.96
N LEU A 79 -1.34 -15.69 -8.83
CA LEU A 79 -1.91 -16.76 -8.00
C LEU A 79 -3.28 -16.37 -7.46
N ARG A 80 -3.45 -15.13 -7.01
CA ARG A 80 -4.75 -14.65 -6.51
C ARG A 80 -5.83 -14.64 -7.59
N CYS A 81 -5.51 -14.19 -8.81
CA CYS A 81 -6.44 -14.24 -9.94
C CYS A 81 -6.89 -15.69 -10.21
N ARG A 82 -5.92 -16.62 -10.30
CA ARG A 82 -6.19 -18.04 -10.58
C ARG A 82 -7.02 -18.69 -9.46
N ALA A 83 -6.72 -18.39 -8.21
CA ALA A 83 -7.48 -18.89 -7.05
C ALA A 83 -8.95 -18.44 -7.07
N LEU A 84 -9.25 -17.33 -7.74
CA LEU A 84 -10.60 -16.79 -7.94
C LEU A 84 -11.20 -17.19 -9.31
N GLY A 85 -10.57 -18.10 -10.04
CA GLY A 85 -11.03 -18.57 -11.34
C GLY A 85 -10.91 -17.53 -12.46
N ARG A 86 -10.04 -16.52 -12.30
CA ARG A 86 -9.81 -15.46 -13.28
C ARG A 86 -8.46 -15.63 -14.00
N PRO A 87 -8.39 -15.33 -15.31
CA PRO A 87 -7.11 -15.18 -16.00
C PRO A 87 -6.32 -14.01 -15.36
N PRO A 88 -5.00 -14.15 -15.11
CA PRO A 88 -4.20 -13.08 -14.51
C PRO A 88 -3.90 -11.91 -15.45
N GLU A 89 -3.97 -12.12 -16.77
CA GLU A 89 -3.55 -11.18 -17.81
C GLU A 89 -4.26 -9.81 -17.71
N PRO A 90 -5.60 -9.73 -17.57
CA PRO A 90 -6.30 -8.45 -17.50
C PRO A 90 -5.99 -7.63 -16.24
N CYS A 91 -5.49 -8.26 -15.18
CA CYS A 91 -4.99 -7.57 -13.99
C CYS A 91 -3.54 -7.09 -14.20
N LEU A 92 -2.69 -7.94 -14.78
CA LEU A 92 -1.28 -7.63 -15.01
C LEU A 92 -1.07 -6.51 -16.03
N GLU A 93 -1.93 -6.42 -17.06
CA GLU A 93 -1.89 -5.34 -18.06
C GLU A 93 -2.14 -3.94 -17.45
N LYS A 94 -2.75 -3.87 -16.26
CA LYS A 94 -3.01 -2.61 -15.53
C LYS A 94 -1.92 -2.28 -14.50
N VAL A 95 -0.83 -3.04 -14.49
CA VAL A 95 0.31 -2.83 -13.59
C VAL A 95 1.49 -2.30 -14.38
N PHE A 96 1.82 -1.03 -14.18
CA PHE A 96 2.94 -0.36 -14.82
C PHE A 96 4.12 -0.35 -13.87
N VAL A 97 5.29 -0.82 -14.30
CA VAL A 97 6.47 -0.93 -13.43
C VAL A 97 7.61 -0.09 -13.98
N SER A 98 8.17 0.77 -13.13
CA SER A 98 9.42 1.48 -13.37
C SER A 98 10.43 1.10 -12.31
N ARG A 99 11.64 0.72 -12.71
CA ARG A 99 12.73 0.39 -11.80
C ARG A 99 13.72 1.54 -11.76
N ALA A 100 14.19 1.88 -10.57
CA ALA A 100 15.31 2.79 -10.38
C ALA A 100 16.48 2.00 -9.78
N ALA A 101 17.69 2.25 -10.28
CA ALA A 101 18.93 1.68 -9.76
C ALA A 101 19.78 2.72 -8.99
N THR A 102 19.43 4.00 -9.08
CA THR A 102 20.09 5.11 -8.36
C THR A 102 19.07 6.09 -7.82
N CYS A 103 19.43 6.86 -6.79
CA CYS A 103 18.55 7.91 -6.24
C CYS A 103 18.18 8.98 -7.28
N HIS A 104 19.07 9.28 -8.23
CA HIS A 104 18.81 10.20 -9.34
C HIS A 104 17.74 9.67 -10.28
N GLN A 105 17.84 8.39 -10.68
CA GLN A 105 16.82 7.75 -11.51
C GLN A 105 15.48 7.68 -10.79
N MET A 106 15.49 7.48 -9.47
CA MET A 106 14.27 7.47 -8.68
C MET A 106 13.56 8.82 -8.72
N VAL A 107 14.29 9.92 -8.54
CA VAL A 107 13.74 11.28 -8.67
C VAL A 107 13.19 11.50 -10.07
N ALA A 108 13.92 11.11 -11.11
CA ALA A 108 13.45 11.23 -12.49
C ALA A 108 12.15 10.45 -12.74
N VAL A 109 12.03 9.21 -12.25
CA VAL A 109 10.77 8.44 -12.37
C VAL A 109 9.62 9.15 -11.65
N VAL A 110 9.85 9.68 -10.45
CA VAL A 110 8.80 10.42 -9.74
C VAL A 110 8.37 11.66 -10.53
N GLU A 111 9.30 12.49 -10.97
CA GLU A 111 9.00 13.79 -11.59
C GLU A 111 8.51 13.67 -13.05
N GLU A 112 9.07 12.74 -13.82
CA GLU A 112 8.84 12.65 -15.26
C GLU A 112 7.78 11.60 -15.63
N MET A 113 7.56 10.58 -14.80
CA MET A 113 6.64 9.48 -15.11
C MET A 113 5.41 9.49 -14.19
N LEU A 114 5.60 9.64 -12.87
CA LEU A 114 4.51 9.54 -11.91
C LEU A 114 3.77 10.86 -11.70
N LEU A 115 4.48 11.99 -11.62
CA LEU A 115 3.85 13.30 -11.41
C LEU A 115 2.89 13.71 -12.54
N PRO A 116 3.15 13.41 -13.83
CA PRO A 116 2.18 13.67 -14.90
C PRO A 116 0.82 12.98 -14.73
N LEU A 117 0.75 11.88 -13.96
CA LEU A 117 -0.52 11.21 -13.64
C LEU A 117 -1.50 12.15 -12.92
N ALA A 118 -0.99 13.13 -12.18
CA ALA A 118 -1.80 14.14 -11.48
C ALA A 118 -2.70 14.97 -12.42
N ARG A 119 -2.37 15.05 -13.71
CA ARG A 119 -3.19 15.78 -14.71
C ARG A 119 -4.49 15.07 -15.04
N ASN A 120 -4.52 13.75 -14.90
CA ASN A 120 -5.72 12.93 -15.09
C ASN A 120 -5.70 11.77 -14.07
N PRO A 121 -6.11 12.05 -12.82
CA PRO A 121 -5.98 11.10 -11.70
C PRO A 121 -6.66 9.75 -11.98
N GLY A 122 -7.87 9.76 -12.52
CA GLY A 122 -8.64 8.54 -12.82
C GLY A 122 -8.69 7.54 -11.65
N GLN A 123 -8.83 6.25 -11.96
CA GLN A 123 -8.67 5.18 -10.97
C GLN A 123 -7.21 4.72 -10.96
N LYS A 124 -6.31 5.52 -10.37
CA LYS A 124 -4.89 5.19 -10.28
C LYS A 124 -4.43 5.07 -8.83
N VAL A 125 -3.45 4.20 -8.60
CA VAL A 125 -2.67 4.12 -7.37
C VAL A 125 -1.18 4.11 -7.72
N VAL A 126 -0.39 4.87 -6.97
CA VAL A 126 1.07 4.80 -7.01
C VAL A 126 1.56 3.91 -5.86
N MET A 127 2.41 2.96 -6.19
CA MET A 127 3.09 2.08 -5.25
C MET A 127 4.60 2.33 -5.36
N VAL A 128 5.27 2.62 -4.24
CA VAL A 128 6.72 2.80 -4.18
C VAL A 128 7.30 1.75 -3.26
N LEU A 129 8.15 0.87 -3.80
CA LEU A 129 8.75 -0.24 -3.07
C LEU A 129 10.18 0.11 -2.61
N GLY A 130 10.36 0.25 -1.30
CA GLY A 130 11.65 0.52 -0.65
C GLY A 130 12.17 1.94 -0.89
N ILE A 131 11.39 2.96 -0.52
CA ILE A 131 11.63 4.39 -0.78
C ILE A 131 13.03 4.89 -0.40
N GLU A 132 13.62 4.33 0.66
CA GLU A 132 14.93 4.70 1.20
C GLU A 132 16.09 3.91 0.59
N THR A 133 15.82 2.78 -0.08
CA THR A 133 16.85 1.79 -0.46
C THR A 133 17.99 2.42 -1.26
N LEU A 134 17.67 3.27 -2.24
CA LEU A 134 18.65 3.91 -3.11
C LEU A 134 19.35 5.12 -2.48
N PHE A 135 18.97 5.52 -1.27
CA PHE A 135 19.58 6.65 -0.57
C PHE A 135 20.54 6.20 0.54
N VAL A 136 20.44 4.95 1.01
CA VAL A 136 21.31 4.45 2.08
C VAL A 136 22.73 4.21 1.56
N ASP A 137 22.85 3.55 0.42
CA ASP A 137 24.12 3.00 -0.08
C ASP A 137 24.79 3.84 -1.19
N GLU A 138 24.18 4.98 -1.57
CA GLU A 138 24.72 5.81 -2.66
C GLU A 138 25.95 6.60 -2.19
N ASP A 139 27.01 6.60 -3.01
CA ASP A 139 28.26 7.32 -2.80
C ASP A 139 28.10 8.82 -3.08
N LEU A 140 27.17 9.45 -2.34
CA LEU A 140 26.84 10.86 -2.41
C LEU A 140 26.96 11.53 -1.04
N PRO A 141 27.36 12.81 -0.99
CA PRO A 141 27.28 13.61 0.21
C PRO A 141 25.89 13.58 0.84
N LEU A 142 25.82 13.56 2.18
CA LEU A 142 24.55 13.46 2.92
C LEU A 142 23.55 14.57 2.55
N PHE A 143 24.04 15.80 2.29
CA PHE A 143 23.15 16.91 1.91
C PHE A 143 22.45 16.65 0.57
N GLU A 144 23.17 16.08 -0.39
CA GLU A 144 22.68 15.78 -1.74
C GLU A 144 21.65 14.65 -1.69
N ARG A 145 21.95 13.58 -0.94
CA ARG A 145 21.00 12.49 -0.68
C ARG A 145 19.71 13.00 -0.04
N ARG A 146 19.80 13.87 0.96
CA ARG A 146 18.63 14.49 1.61
C ARG A 146 17.84 15.38 0.66
N TYR A 147 18.52 16.13 -0.20
CA TYR A 147 17.88 16.96 -1.22
C TYR A 147 17.06 16.11 -2.20
N LEU A 148 17.67 15.06 -2.77
CA LEU A 148 17.02 14.15 -3.70
C LEU A 148 15.85 13.39 -3.05
N PHE A 149 16.02 12.93 -1.81
CA PHE A 149 14.95 12.25 -1.07
C PHE A 149 13.72 13.15 -0.85
N ARG A 150 13.96 14.42 -0.48
CA ARG A 150 12.87 15.41 -0.29
C ARG A 150 12.16 15.72 -1.61
N ARG A 151 12.89 15.78 -2.73
CA ARG A 151 12.28 15.94 -4.06
C ARG A 151 11.36 14.77 -4.41
N ALA A 152 11.83 13.53 -4.23
CA ALA A 152 11.02 12.34 -4.46
C ALA A 152 9.75 12.34 -3.59
N LEU A 153 9.88 12.66 -2.29
CA LEU A 153 8.72 12.74 -1.39
C LEU A 153 7.75 13.87 -1.76
N SER A 154 8.25 15.03 -2.20
CA SER A 154 7.40 16.14 -2.67
C SER A 154 6.55 15.71 -3.87
N GLY A 155 7.17 15.09 -4.88
CA GLY A 155 6.44 14.60 -6.04
C GLY A 155 5.36 13.58 -5.67
N ILE A 156 5.65 12.64 -4.75
CA ILE A 156 4.64 11.68 -4.27
C ILE A 156 3.52 12.40 -3.50
N HIS A 157 3.84 13.43 -2.72
CA HIS A 157 2.84 14.23 -2.01
C HIS A 157 1.92 15.01 -2.98
N GLU A 158 2.48 15.55 -4.06
CA GLU A 158 1.73 16.24 -5.11
C GLU A 158 0.79 15.28 -5.85
N ILE A 159 1.27 14.08 -6.20
CA ILE A 159 0.44 12.99 -6.75
C ILE A 159 -0.74 12.68 -5.83
N ARG A 160 -0.48 12.54 -4.53
CA ARG A 160 -1.54 12.29 -3.55
C ARG A 160 -2.53 13.46 -3.45
N SER A 161 -2.03 14.69 -3.46
CA SER A 161 -2.86 15.89 -3.38
C SER A 161 -3.75 16.06 -4.61
N ALA A 162 -3.35 15.50 -5.75
CA ALA A 162 -4.14 15.46 -6.97
C ALA A 162 -5.25 14.38 -6.97
N GLY A 163 -5.40 13.59 -5.91
CA GLY A 163 -6.48 12.59 -5.81
C GLY A 163 -6.04 11.13 -6.00
N ILE A 164 -4.75 10.87 -6.21
CA ILE A 164 -4.21 9.52 -6.44
C ILE A 164 -3.82 8.88 -5.10
N GLY A 165 -4.21 7.62 -4.88
CA GLY A 165 -3.76 6.87 -3.71
C GLY A 165 -2.28 6.53 -3.79
N CYS A 166 -1.54 6.63 -2.68
CA CYS A 166 -0.11 6.30 -2.64
C CYS A 166 0.20 5.27 -1.54
N VAL A 167 0.89 4.19 -1.89
CA VAL A 167 1.50 3.25 -0.95
C VAL A 167 3.00 3.34 -1.06
N VAL A 168 3.68 3.51 0.06
CA VAL A 168 5.14 3.59 0.11
C VAL A 168 5.62 2.54 1.12
N THR A 169 6.50 1.63 0.71
CA THR A 169 7.13 0.69 1.64
C THR A 169 8.50 1.20 2.05
N HIS A 170 8.84 0.96 3.31
CA HIS A 170 10.16 1.23 3.88
C HIS A 170 10.60 0.07 4.76
N HIS A 171 11.90 -0.08 4.99
CA HIS A 171 12.44 -1.11 5.87
C HIS A 171 12.01 -0.84 7.33
N PRO A 172 11.54 -1.85 8.08
CA PRO A 172 11.07 -1.70 9.47
C PRO A 172 12.21 -1.48 10.45
N GLU A 173 13.40 -2.00 10.16
CA GLU A 173 14.58 -1.92 11.02
C GLU A 173 15.58 -0.95 10.40
N GLN A 174 15.55 0.31 10.85
CA GLN A 174 16.75 1.05 11.22
C GLN A 174 16.39 1.92 12.42
N GLU A 175 16.53 1.32 13.60
CA GLU A 175 16.61 2.05 14.86
C GLU A 175 17.79 3.04 14.79
N GLU A 176 17.45 4.30 15.06
CA GLU A 176 18.29 5.38 15.62
C GLU A 176 19.54 5.87 14.85
N THR A 177 20.03 5.21 13.81
CA THR A 177 21.36 5.54 13.26
C THR A 177 21.37 6.37 11.97
N LEU A 178 20.24 6.54 11.26
CA LEU A 178 20.22 7.30 10.01
C LEU A 178 19.14 8.41 9.96
N PRO A 179 19.45 9.63 9.45
CA PRO A 179 18.58 10.81 9.52
C PRO A 179 17.20 10.68 8.83
N TRP A 180 16.97 9.62 8.07
CA TRP A 180 15.80 9.47 7.20
C TRP A 180 14.55 9.00 7.95
N HIS A 181 14.66 8.28 9.07
CA HIS A 181 13.50 7.78 9.82
C HIS A 181 12.63 8.95 10.29
N ARG A 182 13.28 10.01 10.80
CA ARG A 182 12.60 11.24 11.20
C ARG A 182 11.94 11.94 10.01
N VAL A 183 12.57 11.98 8.83
CA VAL A 183 12.00 12.63 7.62
C VAL A 183 10.79 11.86 7.11
N VAL A 184 10.85 10.53 7.06
CA VAL A 184 9.73 9.66 6.68
C VAL A 184 8.59 9.84 7.67
N HIS A 185 8.81 9.71 8.98
CA HIS A 185 7.75 9.83 9.99
C HIS A 185 7.17 11.25 10.14
N GLN A 186 7.95 12.30 9.86
CA GLN A 186 7.46 13.68 9.88
C GLN A 186 6.66 14.04 8.63
N THR A 187 7.02 13.47 7.48
CA THR A 187 6.38 13.78 6.19
C THR A 187 5.20 12.84 5.91
N LEU A 188 5.33 11.58 6.32
CA LEU A 188 4.36 10.52 6.15
C LEU A 188 3.84 10.16 7.54
N LYS A 189 2.57 10.42 7.83
CA LYS A 189 1.94 9.84 9.03
C LYS A 189 1.88 8.33 8.80
N PRO A 190 2.68 7.50 9.50
CA PRO A 190 2.57 6.07 9.35
C PRO A 190 1.19 5.66 9.84
N ILE A 191 0.47 4.85 9.05
CA ILE A 191 -0.71 4.17 9.56
C ILE A 191 -0.19 2.92 10.27
N PRO A 192 -0.48 2.72 11.56
CA PRO A 192 -0.08 1.51 12.26
C PRO A 192 -0.55 0.29 11.47
N LEU A 193 0.36 -0.67 11.26
CA LEU A 193 -0.07 -2.04 10.96
C LEU A 193 -0.83 -2.50 12.21
N GLU A 194 -2.16 -2.53 12.15
CA GLU A 194 -2.93 -3.21 13.19
C GLU A 194 -2.52 -4.69 13.14
N ASP A 195 -1.82 -5.13 14.19
CA ASP A 195 -1.56 -6.54 14.41
C ASP A 195 -2.88 -7.20 14.85
N PRO A 196 -3.48 -8.11 14.04
CA PRO A 196 -4.70 -8.79 14.43
C PRO A 196 -4.52 -9.69 15.67
N ALA A 197 -3.30 -9.85 16.20
CA ALA A 197 -3.01 -10.65 17.38
C ALA A 197 -3.14 -9.91 18.73
N HIS A 198 -3.47 -8.60 18.78
CA HIS A 198 -3.68 -7.87 20.04
C HIS A 198 -5.06 -7.17 20.11
N GLY A 199 -6.09 -7.89 19.67
CA GLY A 199 -7.49 -7.50 19.81
C GLY A 199 -8.27 -8.43 20.74
N GLN A 200 -7.78 -8.71 21.95
CA GLN A 200 -8.64 -9.22 23.02
C GLN A 200 -8.28 -8.58 24.36
N ASN A 201 -9.35 -8.13 25.04
CA ASN A 201 -9.46 -7.65 26.40
C ASN A 201 -9.04 -6.20 26.65
N HIS A 202 -10.01 -5.29 26.58
CA HIS A 202 -10.51 -4.60 27.77
C HIS A 202 -11.86 -3.93 27.46
N SER A 203 -12.93 -4.73 27.43
CA SER A 203 -14.23 -4.23 27.87
C SER A 203 -14.23 -4.30 29.40
N HIS A 204 -14.32 -3.16 30.10
CA HIS A 204 -15.21 -3.02 31.25
C HIS A 204 -15.26 -1.56 31.77
N LEU A 205 -16.47 -0.99 31.60
CA LEU A 205 -17.18 -0.11 32.52
C LEU A 205 -16.84 1.39 32.52
N HIS A 206 -17.54 2.10 31.63
CA HIS A 206 -18.12 3.40 31.93
C HIS A 206 -18.92 3.36 33.25
N LYS A 207 -18.55 4.17 34.23
CA LYS A 207 -19.49 4.69 35.22
C LYS A 207 -20.02 6.04 34.71
N LEU A 208 -21.34 6.10 34.55
CA LEU A 208 -22.10 7.32 34.27
C LEU A 208 -22.08 8.27 35.48
N PRO A 209 -22.21 9.59 35.28
CA PRO A 209 -22.34 10.54 36.38
C PRO A 209 -23.78 10.53 36.92
N GLY A 210 -23.93 10.46 38.23
CA GLY A 210 -25.21 10.60 38.92
C GLY A 210 -25.15 11.76 39.89
N LYS A 211 -25.98 12.78 39.61
CA LYS A 211 -26.56 13.84 40.47
C LYS A 211 -25.67 14.56 41.47
#